data_AF-A0A964F7F7-F1
#
_entry.id   AF-A0A964F7F7-F1
#
_cell.length_a   1.000
_cell.length_b   1.000
_cell.length_c   1.000
_cell.angle_alpha   90.00
_cell.angle_beta   90.00
_cell.angle_gamma   90.00
#
_symmetry.space_group_name_H-M   'P 1'
#
loop_
_entity.id
_entity.type
_entity.pdbx_description
1 polymer ?
#
loop_
_entity_poly.entity_id
_entity_poly.type
_entity_poly.pdbx_seq_one_letter_code
_entity_poly.pdbx_strand_id
1 'polypeptide(L)'
;MISNNILADAMRLASWRAPRTADNVSSPLALLLIYLGVASATVLCEFLVAGAKPARFQLYGVNAVIAYTAVSAGLAVCFASVAKSPAMLRSLVLLQACGLLVELGASTLVNLLPDLLAPIAKSSGSNASIVQVIVVGVYLLPWLAVAVWFTGAARVIFSNAPQVRRPTLRAFALTGCTILVSFALPYWPVFAPRDFSPETANAWELASNYLRASRDGESKEDRQAHKAARQKILRLEAQQSVRVTAELNAVPPRDATKANIFMVGISGYGDQDVFARETEQSLDILKSRFGIGDRIVRLINDEASTSTHPIASIQNLGQVLRELGARMDADKDVLILTMTSHGSRDGFVLYLRNSFSRVLDPQTLKSMLDEAGIRNRVLIVSACYSGAFVPELADDNTMILTAASATTTSFGCAGGRKWTYFGDALFDHGFKEKGTLSEAFTTARETVGQWEKEQKLTPSDPQISVGQAIARRFPALVGPAPAHARRTSEEDHAFARSARADGAERIVAGSP
;
A
#
# COMPACT_ATOMS: atom_id res chain seq x y z
N MET A 1 40.80 4.82 21.29
CA MET A 1 40.90 6.23 21.71
C MET A 1 41.12 7.10 20.48
N ILE A 2 40.06 7.61 19.87
CA ILE A 2 40.16 8.71 18.90
C ILE A 2 40.63 9.92 19.71
N SER A 3 41.84 10.42 19.45
CA SER A 3 42.45 11.46 20.28
C SER A 3 41.51 12.67 20.45
N ASN A 4 41.41 13.25 21.66
CA ASN A 4 40.63 14.46 21.99
C ASN A 4 40.84 15.64 21.01
N ASN A 5 41.89 15.61 20.20
CA ASN A 5 42.24 16.61 19.20
C ASN A 5 41.37 16.56 17.93
N ILE A 6 40.83 15.40 17.53
CA ILE A 6 40.04 15.28 16.28
C ILE A 6 38.68 15.98 16.41
N LEU A 7 37.96 15.72 17.50
CA LEU A 7 36.66 16.33 17.77
C LEU A 7 36.80 17.86 17.97
N ALA A 8 37.85 18.29 18.67
CA ALA A 8 38.13 19.71 18.86
C ALA A 8 38.42 20.43 17.53
N ASP A 9 39.19 19.81 16.62
CA ASP A 9 39.48 20.37 15.30
C ASP A 9 38.23 20.40 14.40
N ALA A 10 37.39 19.36 14.45
CA ALA A 10 36.10 19.32 13.77
C ALA A 10 35.16 20.46 14.22
N MET A 11 35.02 20.68 15.54
CA MET A 11 34.21 21.77 16.11
C MET A 11 34.74 23.16 15.75
N ARG A 12 36.06 23.30 15.60
CA ARG A 12 36.66 24.55 15.13
C ARG A 12 36.33 24.80 13.66
N LEU A 13 36.46 23.80 12.80
CA LEU A 13 36.06 23.92 11.39
C LEU A 13 34.57 24.25 11.26
N ALA A 14 33.71 23.64 12.07
CA ALA A 14 32.28 23.93 12.12
C ALA A 14 31.95 25.39 12.48
N SER A 15 32.86 26.08 13.18
CA SER A 15 32.75 27.50 13.53
C SER A 15 33.68 28.42 12.72
N TRP A 16 34.15 27.95 11.55
CA TRP A 16 35.10 28.67 10.67
C TRP A 16 36.39 29.12 11.38
N ARG A 17 36.88 28.31 12.31
CA ARG A 17 38.16 28.50 13.01
C ARG A 17 39.18 27.49 12.49
N ALA A 18 40.41 27.95 12.30
CA ALA A 18 41.51 27.09 11.85
C ALA A 18 41.77 25.95 12.85
N PRO A 19 41.99 24.69 12.39
CA PRO A 19 42.41 23.57 13.24
C PRO A 19 43.67 23.89 14.04
N ARG A 20 43.81 23.31 15.23
CA ARG A 20 44.91 23.63 16.17
C ARG A 20 46.23 22.96 15.79
N THR A 21 46.19 21.84 15.08
CA THR A 21 47.34 20.95 14.94
C THR A 21 48.02 21.08 13.57
N ALA A 22 49.07 21.90 13.50
CA ALA A 22 49.99 21.92 12.36
C ALA A 22 50.90 20.67 12.33
N ASP A 23 51.16 20.03 13.48
CA ASP A 23 52.24 19.05 13.63
C ASP A 23 51.79 17.59 13.85
N ASN A 24 50.48 17.34 14.02
CA ASN A 24 49.98 15.98 14.29
C ASN A 24 49.38 15.37 13.03
N VAL A 25 50.23 14.72 12.24
CA VAL A 25 49.87 14.03 11.00
C VAL A 25 49.13 12.74 11.36
N SER A 26 47.85 12.68 11.01
CA SER A 26 47.10 11.42 11.08
C SER A 26 47.71 10.41 10.11
N SER A 27 47.89 9.16 10.55
CA SER A 27 48.28 8.09 9.64
C SER A 27 47.22 7.92 8.53
N PRO A 28 47.59 7.44 7.33
CA PRO A 28 46.62 7.13 6.28
C PRO A 28 45.49 6.21 6.77
N LEU A 29 45.80 5.25 7.65
CA LEU A 29 44.82 4.39 8.31
C LEU A 29 43.83 5.18 9.17
N ALA A 30 44.29 6.16 9.95
CA ALA A 30 43.41 6.99 10.76
C ALA A 30 42.45 7.84 9.91
N LEU A 31 42.91 8.35 8.75
CA LEU A 31 42.05 9.08 7.81
C LEU A 31 41.02 8.16 7.15
N LEU A 32 41.42 6.93 6.78
CA LEU A 32 40.50 5.92 6.25
C LEU A 32 39.43 5.52 7.27
N LEU A 33 39.82 5.35 8.54
CA LEU A 33 38.88 5.03 9.62
C LEU A 33 37.84 6.14 9.86
N ILE A 34 38.21 7.41 9.64
CA ILE A 34 37.24 8.53 9.69
C ILE A 34 36.18 8.35 8.60
N TYR A 35 36.58 8.09 7.35
CA TYR A 35 35.63 7.85 6.26
C TYR A 35 34.74 6.64 6.51
N LEU A 36 35.31 5.51 6.96
CA LEU A 36 34.54 4.30 7.28
C LEU A 36 33.55 4.53 8.42
N GLY A 37 33.94 5.33 9.43
CA GLY A 37 33.05 5.72 10.53
C GLY A 37 31.85 6.53 10.03
N VAL A 38 32.08 7.51 9.16
CA VAL A 38 31.01 8.35 8.59
C VAL A 38 30.11 7.54 7.66
N ALA A 39 30.68 6.70 6.79
CA ALA A 39 29.91 5.78 5.96
C ALA A 39 29.03 4.85 6.80
N SER A 40 29.58 4.26 7.87
CA SER A 40 28.83 3.39 8.79
C SER A 40 27.70 4.14 9.50
N ALA A 41 27.95 5.38 9.96
CA ALA A 41 26.93 6.21 10.58
C ALA A 41 25.79 6.54 9.60
N THR A 42 26.13 6.83 8.34
CA THR A 42 25.14 7.09 7.27
C THR A 42 24.26 5.87 7.03
N VAL A 43 24.87 4.69 6.86
CA VAL A 43 24.13 3.42 6.68
C VAL A 43 23.26 3.08 7.89
N LEU A 44 23.75 3.36 9.11
CA LEU A 44 22.96 3.17 10.32
C LEU A 44 21.74 4.10 10.34
N CYS A 45 21.90 5.37 9.99
CA CYS A 45 20.79 6.31 9.89
C CYS A 45 19.78 5.87 8.82
N GLU A 46 20.23 5.43 7.65
CA GLU A 46 19.36 4.86 6.61
C GLU A 46 18.58 3.64 7.12
N PHE A 47 19.25 2.73 7.85
CA PHE A 47 18.58 1.57 8.45
C PHE A 47 17.47 1.97 9.42
N LEU A 48 17.74 2.96 10.28
CA LEU A 48 16.76 3.47 11.24
C LEU A 48 15.58 4.16 10.53
N VAL A 49 15.85 5.02 9.54
CA VAL A 49 14.82 5.68 8.72
C VAL A 49 13.99 4.67 7.92
N ALA A 50 14.61 3.59 7.45
CA ALA A 50 13.92 2.49 6.79
C ALA A 50 13.09 1.61 7.74
N GLY A 51 12.95 1.99 9.02
CA GLY A 51 12.13 1.28 10.01
C GLY A 51 12.80 0.04 10.59
N ALA A 52 14.14 -0.01 10.57
CA ALA A 52 14.96 -1.10 11.11
C ALA A 52 14.63 -2.49 10.52
N LYS A 53 14.32 -2.55 9.23
CA LYS A 53 13.95 -3.79 8.51
C LYS A 53 15.07 -4.29 7.61
N PRO A 54 15.67 -5.46 7.89
CA PRO A 54 16.74 -6.04 7.03
C PRO A 54 16.31 -6.30 5.59
N ALA A 55 15.03 -6.59 5.35
CA ALA A 55 14.47 -6.81 4.01
C ALA A 55 14.55 -5.60 3.07
N ARG A 56 14.90 -4.41 3.59
CA ARG A 56 15.09 -3.18 2.80
C ARG A 56 16.54 -2.95 2.36
N PHE A 57 17.42 -3.91 2.63
CA PHE A 57 18.82 -3.86 2.21
C PHE A 57 18.97 -3.84 0.69
N GLN A 58 19.89 -3.00 0.20
CA GLN A 58 20.16 -2.81 -1.21
C GLN A 58 21.66 -2.89 -1.47
N LEU A 59 22.09 -3.94 -2.19
CA LEU A 59 23.49 -4.15 -2.51
C LEU A 59 24.07 -3.01 -3.36
N TYR A 60 23.26 -2.43 -4.25
CA TYR A 60 23.67 -1.28 -5.06
C TYR A 60 24.02 -0.06 -4.21
N GLY A 61 23.32 0.16 -3.08
CA GLY A 61 23.63 1.24 -2.16
C GLY A 61 25.00 1.09 -1.49
N VAL A 62 25.45 -0.14 -1.24
CA VAL A 62 26.80 -0.39 -0.72
C VAL A 62 27.85 0.08 -1.71
N ASN A 63 27.65 -0.21 -3.01
CA ASN A 63 28.54 0.24 -4.07
C ASN A 63 28.54 1.78 -4.20
N ALA A 64 27.37 2.42 -4.06
CA ALA A 64 27.23 3.87 -4.09
C ALA A 64 28.02 4.55 -2.95
N VAL A 65 27.86 4.05 -1.71
CA VAL A 65 28.60 4.56 -0.54
C VAL A 65 30.12 4.40 -0.73
N ILE A 66 30.58 3.26 -1.24
CA ILE A 66 32.01 3.03 -1.53
C ILE A 66 32.51 4.02 -2.59
N ALA A 67 31.78 4.17 -3.70
CA ALA A 67 32.15 5.08 -4.79
C ALA A 67 32.22 6.54 -4.31
N TYR A 68 31.20 7.00 -3.60
CA TYR A 68 31.15 8.34 -3.04
C TYR A 68 32.31 8.60 -2.07
N THR A 69 32.58 7.65 -1.17
CA THR A 69 33.67 7.74 -0.19
C THR A 69 35.04 7.80 -0.87
N ALA A 70 35.28 6.94 -1.86
CA ALA A 70 36.54 6.89 -2.59
C ALA A 70 36.82 8.18 -3.37
N VAL A 71 35.82 8.70 -4.08
CA VAL A 71 35.95 9.94 -4.86
C VAL A 71 36.13 11.14 -3.94
N SER A 72 35.38 11.22 -2.84
CA SER A 72 35.53 12.29 -1.83
C SER A 72 36.94 12.31 -1.23
N ALA A 73 37.46 11.14 -0.84
CA ALA A 73 38.85 11.01 -0.39
C ALA A 73 39.86 11.45 -1.46
N GLY A 74 39.63 11.09 -2.73
CA GLY A 74 40.42 11.54 -3.87
C GLY A 74 40.42 13.06 -4.03
N LEU A 75 39.26 13.71 -3.89
CA LEU A 75 39.16 15.18 -3.89
C LEU A 75 39.99 15.80 -2.77
N ALA A 76 39.89 15.26 -1.55
CA ALA A 76 40.66 15.76 -0.41
C ALA A 76 42.17 15.68 -0.70
N VAL A 77 42.64 14.56 -1.27
CA VAL A 77 44.04 14.38 -1.70
C VAL A 77 44.43 15.37 -2.79
N CYS A 78 43.61 15.53 -3.84
CA CYS A 78 43.89 16.43 -4.94
C CYS A 78 44.06 17.89 -4.46
N PHE A 79 43.13 18.37 -3.64
CA PHE A 79 43.21 19.72 -3.10
C PHE A 79 44.33 19.87 -2.06
N ALA A 80 44.61 18.83 -1.27
CA ALA A 80 45.73 18.78 -0.33
C ALA A 80 47.10 18.81 -1.01
N SER A 81 47.22 18.18 -2.18
CA SER A 81 48.49 17.97 -2.89
C SER A 81 49.20 19.29 -3.21
N VAL A 82 48.46 20.38 -3.36
CA VAL A 82 49.04 21.68 -3.70
C VAL A 82 49.93 22.24 -2.59
N ALA A 83 49.57 22.03 -1.32
CA ALA A 83 50.41 22.47 -0.22
C ALA A 83 51.47 21.42 0.17
N LYS A 84 51.38 20.20 -0.39
CA LYS A 84 52.16 19.02 0.04
C LYS A 84 52.15 18.84 1.56
N SER A 85 51.04 19.23 2.21
CA SER A 85 50.92 19.31 3.66
C SER A 85 49.99 18.20 4.17
N PRO A 86 50.49 17.22 4.94
CA PRO A 86 49.65 16.20 5.55
C PRO A 86 48.61 16.77 6.54
N ALA A 87 48.91 17.91 7.17
CA ALA A 87 47.96 18.62 8.03
C ALA A 87 46.78 19.21 7.23
N MET A 88 47.02 19.68 6.01
CA MET A 88 45.95 20.15 5.12
C MET A 88 45.06 18.98 4.67
N LEU A 89 45.65 17.84 4.31
CA LEU A 89 44.88 16.64 3.96
C LEU A 89 43.95 16.22 5.10
N ARG A 90 44.48 16.12 6.32
CA ARG A 90 43.67 15.80 7.51
C ARG A 90 42.52 16.79 7.69
N SER A 91 42.78 18.08 7.56
CA SER A 91 41.76 19.13 7.73
C SER A 91 40.65 19.02 6.68
N LEU A 92 41.01 18.71 5.42
CA LEU A 92 40.04 18.50 4.34
C LEU A 92 39.21 17.23 4.54
N VAL A 93 39.82 16.14 5.02
CA VAL A 93 39.09 14.90 5.38
C VAL A 93 38.10 15.16 6.51
N LEU A 94 38.51 15.90 7.55
CA LEU A 94 37.61 16.29 8.64
C LEU A 94 36.48 17.19 8.17
N LEU A 95 36.76 18.14 7.28
CA LEU A 95 35.74 18.99 6.69
C LEU A 95 34.71 18.17 5.91
N GLN A 96 35.14 17.22 5.08
CA GLN A 96 34.22 16.35 4.35
C GLN A 96 33.39 15.46 5.28
N ALA A 97 34.01 14.89 6.33
CA ALA A 97 33.31 14.11 7.35
C ALA A 97 32.23 14.95 8.07
N CYS A 98 32.56 16.17 8.47
CA CYS A 98 31.60 17.10 9.06
C CYS A 98 30.51 17.51 8.05
N GLY A 99 30.87 17.73 6.79
CA GLY A 99 29.93 18.07 5.73
C GLY A 99 28.86 17.02 5.54
N LEU A 100 29.24 15.74 5.53
CA LEU A 100 28.29 14.61 5.44
C LEU A 100 27.32 14.57 6.63
N LEU A 101 27.79 14.84 7.85
CA LEU A 101 26.92 14.91 9.03
C LEU A 101 25.96 16.11 8.98
N VAL A 102 26.43 17.26 8.51
CA VAL A 102 25.62 18.47 8.32
C VAL A 102 24.57 18.25 7.23
N GLU A 103 24.94 17.59 6.14
CA GLU A 103 24.05 17.19 5.05
C GLU A 103 22.97 16.21 5.54
N LEU A 104 23.34 15.21 6.34
CA LEU A 104 22.36 14.30 6.96
C LEU A 104 21.34 15.06 7.84
N GLY A 105 21.81 16.03 8.63
CA GLY A 105 20.95 16.90 9.43
C GLY A 105 20.04 17.80 8.58
N ALA A 106 20.58 18.37 7.50
CA ALA A 106 19.83 19.21 6.56
C ALA A 106 18.76 18.39 5.83
N SER A 107 19.07 17.18 5.36
CA SER A 107 18.11 16.24 4.77
C SER A 107 16.97 15.91 5.73
N THR A 108 17.29 15.66 7.01
CA THR A 108 16.27 15.41 8.04
C THR A 108 15.36 16.63 8.21
N LEU A 109 15.92 17.84 8.23
CA LEU A 109 15.12 19.07 8.33
C LEU A 109 14.24 19.28 7.09
N VAL A 110 14.79 19.04 5.89
CA VAL A 110 14.06 19.16 4.62
C VAL A 110 12.88 18.19 4.55
N ASN A 111 13.06 16.96 5.05
CA ASN A 111 11.99 15.96 5.09
C ASN A 111 10.86 16.33 6.06
N LEU A 112 11.10 17.23 7.03
CA LEU A 112 10.08 17.74 7.96
C LEU A 112 9.36 19.01 7.42
N LEU A 113 9.86 19.62 6.34
CA LEU A 113 9.27 20.82 5.74
C LEU A 113 7.84 20.62 5.19
N PRO A 114 7.47 19.50 4.53
CA PRO A 114 6.10 19.32 4.02
C PRO A 114 5.05 19.47 5.12
N ASP A 115 5.28 18.83 6.27
CA ASP A 115 4.36 18.87 7.42
C ASP A 115 4.27 20.27 8.04
N LEU A 116 5.40 20.97 8.09
CA LEU A 116 5.47 22.33 8.61
C LEU A 116 4.79 23.36 7.68
N LEU A 117 4.86 23.14 6.37
CA LEU A 117 4.34 24.04 5.34
C LEU A 117 2.89 23.72 4.93
N ALA A 118 2.36 22.54 5.26
CA ALA A 118 1.00 22.11 4.93
C ALA A 118 -0.11 23.12 5.33
N PRO A 119 -0.07 23.77 6.52
CA PRO A 119 -1.06 24.79 6.89
C PRO A 119 -1.00 26.05 6.01
N ILE A 120 0.20 26.40 5.52
CA ILE A 120 0.45 27.57 4.68
C ILE A 120 -0.01 27.29 3.24
N ALA A 121 0.26 26.09 2.74
CA ALA A 121 -0.24 25.65 1.43
C ALA A 121 -1.78 25.61 1.39
N LYS A 122 -2.43 25.17 2.48
CA LYS A 122 -3.90 25.06 2.59
C LYS A 122 -4.61 26.42 2.68
N SER A 123 -3.94 27.46 3.18
CA SER A 123 -4.50 28.81 3.34
C SER A 123 -4.32 29.73 2.13
N SER A 124 -3.49 29.36 1.15
CA SER A 124 -3.06 30.26 0.06
C SER A 124 -3.93 30.25 -1.21
N GLY A 125 -4.94 29.38 -1.33
CA GLY A 125 -5.83 29.33 -2.51
C GLY A 125 -5.12 29.03 -3.85
N SER A 126 -5.80 29.30 -4.98
CA SER A 126 -5.46 28.87 -6.35
C SER A 126 -4.22 29.53 -7.02
N ASN A 127 -3.35 30.21 -6.29
CA ASN A 127 -2.12 30.80 -6.85
C ASN A 127 -0.95 29.80 -6.79
N ALA A 128 -1.10 28.69 -7.51
CA ALA A 128 -0.18 27.55 -7.48
C ALA A 128 1.28 27.91 -7.83
N SER A 129 1.49 28.92 -8.68
CA SER A 129 2.82 29.33 -9.16
C SER A 129 3.67 30.05 -8.10
N ILE A 130 3.08 30.93 -7.28
CA ILE A 130 3.81 31.63 -6.21
C ILE A 130 4.15 30.67 -5.07
N VAL A 131 3.22 29.78 -4.72
CA VAL A 131 3.44 28.74 -3.71
C VAL A 131 4.56 27.80 -4.15
N GLN A 132 4.62 27.40 -5.42
CA GLN A 132 5.72 26.57 -5.94
C GLN A 132 7.08 27.27 -5.85
N VAL A 133 7.17 28.56 -6.17
CA VAL A 133 8.44 29.32 -6.06
C VAL A 133 8.90 29.43 -4.60
N ILE A 134 7.97 29.70 -3.68
CA ILE A 134 8.28 29.78 -2.24
C ILE A 134 8.69 28.41 -1.72
N VAL A 135 7.99 27.34 -2.09
CA VAL A 135 8.33 25.96 -1.72
C VAL A 135 9.72 25.62 -2.24
N VAL A 136 9.99 25.76 -3.54
CA VAL A 136 11.33 25.48 -4.09
C VAL A 136 12.41 26.31 -3.40
N GLY A 137 12.16 27.60 -3.14
CA GLY A 137 13.08 28.46 -2.40
C GLY A 137 13.37 27.93 -0.99
N VAL A 138 12.34 27.58 -0.23
CA VAL A 138 12.46 27.05 1.14
C VAL A 138 13.20 25.70 1.16
N TYR A 139 12.97 24.84 0.17
CA TYR A 139 13.68 23.57 0.03
C TYR A 139 15.17 23.74 -0.32
N LEU A 140 15.54 24.79 -1.04
CA LEU A 140 16.93 25.07 -1.43
C LEU A 140 17.74 25.79 -0.35
N LEU A 141 17.09 26.50 0.58
CA LEU A 141 17.76 27.29 1.62
C LEU A 141 18.71 26.47 2.52
N PRO A 142 18.31 25.29 3.06
CA PRO A 142 19.21 24.44 3.83
C PRO A 142 20.47 24.06 3.04
N TRP A 143 20.30 23.67 1.77
CA TRP A 143 21.41 23.29 0.90
C TRP A 143 22.35 24.45 0.58
N LEU A 144 21.80 25.65 0.37
CA LEU A 144 22.60 26.86 0.22
C LEU A 144 23.39 27.18 1.50
N ALA A 145 22.77 27.03 2.68
CA ALA A 145 23.43 27.23 3.96
C ALA A 145 24.59 26.23 4.17
N VAL A 146 24.38 24.95 3.83
CA VAL A 146 25.44 23.92 3.86
C VAL A 146 26.58 24.30 2.90
N ALA A 147 26.29 24.72 1.67
CA ALA A 147 27.31 25.10 0.70
C ALA A 147 28.12 26.33 1.17
N VAL A 148 27.46 27.34 1.74
CA VAL A 148 28.11 28.53 2.31
C VAL A 148 28.99 28.14 3.49
N TRP A 149 28.47 27.33 4.42
CA TRP A 149 29.22 26.81 5.56
C TRP A 149 30.47 26.03 5.11
N PHE A 150 30.32 25.10 4.18
CA PHE A 150 31.41 24.29 3.67
C PHE A 150 32.47 25.14 2.97
N THR A 151 32.06 26.11 2.15
CA THR A 151 32.96 27.06 1.47
C THR A 151 33.75 27.89 2.48
N GLY A 152 33.11 28.41 3.52
CA GLY A 152 33.77 29.18 4.56
C GLY A 152 34.83 28.37 5.32
N ALA A 153 34.50 27.12 5.70
CA ALA A 153 35.42 26.23 6.38
C ALA A 153 36.61 25.83 5.49
N ALA A 154 36.35 25.52 4.21
CA ALA A 154 37.39 25.25 3.22
C ALA A 154 38.32 26.45 3.03
N ARG A 155 37.76 27.67 2.95
CA ARG A 155 38.53 28.91 2.85
C ARG A 155 39.46 29.09 4.05
N VAL A 156 38.99 28.80 5.26
CA VAL A 156 39.81 28.88 6.49
C VAL A 156 40.99 27.92 6.43
N ILE A 157 40.76 26.67 5.98
CA ILE A 157 41.82 25.68 5.79
C ILE A 157 42.86 26.20 4.78
N PHE A 158 42.42 26.66 3.61
CA PHE A 158 43.32 27.15 2.56
C PHE A 158 44.05 28.45 2.93
N SER A 159 43.41 29.35 3.68
CA SER A 159 44.01 30.63 4.09
C SER A 159 45.10 30.44 5.14
N ASN A 160 45.07 29.32 5.88
CA ASN A 160 46.06 28.99 6.90
C ASN A 160 47.30 28.27 6.33
N ALA A 161 47.36 28.05 5.00
CA ALA A 161 48.46 27.39 4.31
C ALA A 161 49.20 28.38 3.39
N PRO A 162 50.41 28.85 3.74
CA PRO A 162 51.15 29.88 2.98
C PRO A 162 51.41 29.50 1.51
N GLN A 163 51.50 28.20 1.22
CA GLN A 163 51.78 27.66 -0.11
C GLN A 163 50.57 27.79 -1.06
N VAL A 164 49.37 28.02 -0.52
CA VAL A 164 48.12 28.02 -1.28
C VAL A 164 47.82 29.39 -1.87
N ARG A 165 47.95 29.52 -3.19
CA ARG A 165 47.54 30.73 -3.92
C ARG A 165 46.02 30.76 -4.13
N ARG A 166 45.41 31.94 -3.95
CA ARG A 166 43.97 32.20 -4.14
C ARG A 166 43.07 31.28 -3.28
N PRO A 167 43.13 31.35 -1.94
CA PRO A 167 42.42 30.45 -1.05
C PRO A 167 40.89 30.47 -1.23
N THR A 168 40.32 31.64 -1.53
CA THR A 168 38.88 31.79 -1.80
C THR A 168 38.43 31.03 -3.04
N LEU A 169 39.14 31.17 -4.15
CA LEU A 169 38.81 30.49 -5.41
C LEU A 169 38.88 28.96 -5.24
N ARG A 170 39.86 28.47 -4.47
CA ARG A 170 40.01 27.05 -4.16
C ARG A 170 38.90 26.51 -3.28
N ALA A 171 38.41 27.32 -2.33
CA ALA A 171 37.27 26.94 -1.50
C ALA A 171 35.99 26.79 -2.34
N PHE A 172 35.73 27.73 -3.26
CA PHE A 172 34.62 27.62 -4.20
C PHE A 172 34.80 26.42 -5.14
N ALA A 173 36.01 26.19 -5.65
CA ALA A 173 36.30 25.03 -6.50
C ALA A 173 36.08 23.70 -5.77
N LEU A 174 36.56 23.57 -4.52
CA LEU A 174 36.33 22.37 -3.72
C LEU A 174 34.84 22.14 -3.49
N THR A 175 34.10 23.18 -3.10
CA THR A 175 32.66 23.10 -2.85
C THR A 175 31.90 22.72 -4.12
N GLY A 176 32.22 23.35 -5.26
CA GLY A 176 31.61 23.02 -6.55
C GLY A 176 31.89 21.56 -6.96
N CYS A 177 33.13 21.08 -6.80
CA CYS A 177 33.44 19.69 -7.10
C CYS A 177 32.75 18.71 -6.13
N THR A 178 32.62 19.04 -4.84
CA THR A 178 31.86 18.23 -3.87
C THR A 178 30.39 18.16 -4.24
N ILE A 179 29.76 19.28 -4.61
CA ILE A 179 28.37 19.29 -5.09
C ILE A 179 28.21 18.44 -6.35
N LEU A 180 29.10 18.60 -7.33
CA LEU A 180 29.08 17.79 -8.56
C LEU A 180 29.18 16.30 -8.27
N VAL A 181 30.01 15.90 -7.30
CA VAL A 181 30.12 14.51 -6.85
C VAL A 181 28.78 13.99 -6.31
N SER A 182 28.09 14.76 -5.45
CA SER A 182 26.77 14.37 -4.92
C SER A 182 25.69 14.25 -6.00
N PHE A 183 25.75 15.06 -7.06
CA PHE A 183 24.78 15.02 -8.16
C PHE A 183 25.10 13.96 -9.23
N ALA A 184 26.38 13.67 -9.49
CA ALA A 184 26.82 12.91 -10.67
C ALA A 184 27.38 11.51 -10.38
N LEU A 185 27.61 11.14 -9.12
CA LEU A 185 27.94 9.77 -8.76
C LEU A 185 26.68 8.91 -8.52
N PRO A 186 26.79 7.58 -8.63
CA PRO A 186 25.73 6.67 -8.18
C PRO A 186 25.22 7.03 -6.79
N TYR A 187 23.91 7.16 -6.63
CA TYR A 187 23.29 7.42 -5.34
C TYR A 187 22.13 6.47 -5.13
N TRP A 188 22.29 5.61 -4.14
CA TRP A 188 21.26 4.69 -3.70
C TRP A 188 21.47 4.40 -2.21
N PRO A 189 20.41 4.47 -1.37
CA PRO A 189 20.53 4.17 0.05
C PRO A 189 20.79 2.68 0.27
N VAL A 190 21.72 2.32 1.16
CA VAL A 190 21.95 0.93 1.57
C VAL A 190 20.70 0.30 2.15
N PHE A 191 19.85 1.10 2.81
CA PHE A 191 18.50 0.72 3.20
C PHE A 191 17.47 1.68 2.62
N ALA A 192 16.73 1.24 1.61
CA ALA A 192 15.76 2.09 0.93
C ALA A 192 14.49 2.30 1.77
N PRO A 193 14.11 3.55 2.11
CA PRO A 193 12.80 3.83 2.68
C PRO A 193 11.69 3.56 1.64
N ARG A 194 10.43 3.56 2.10
CA ARG A 194 9.29 3.06 1.29
C ARG A 194 9.01 3.93 0.05
N ASP A 195 9.33 5.21 0.19
CA ASP A 195 9.10 6.35 -0.70
C ASP A 195 10.35 6.74 -1.50
N PHE A 196 11.43 5.96 -1.43
CA PHE A 196 12.62 6.22 -2.25
C PHE A 196 12.32 6.00 -3.73
N SER A 197 12.39 7.07 -4.51
CA SER A 197 12.31 7.01 -5.98
C SER A 197 13.70 7.17 -6.61
N PRO A 198 14.16 6.17 -7.39
CA PRO A 198 15.41 6.27 -8.16
C PRO A 198 15.37 7.36 -9.22
N GLU A 199 14.18 7.68 -9.74
CA GLU A 199 13.99 8.60 -10.87
C GLU A 199 14.32 10.06 -10.49
N THR A 200 14.24 10.37 -9.20
CA THR A 200 14.50 11.71 -8.65
C THR A 200 15.73 11.73 -7.75
N ALA A 201 16.47 10.62 -7.65
CA ALA A 201 17.54 10.44 -6.67
C ALA A 201 18.73 11.38 -6.93
N ASN A 202 19.26 11.40 -8.16
CA ASN A 202 20.18 12.43 -8.66
C ASN A 202 20.35 12.32 -10.19
N ALA A 203 21.24 13.12 -10.78
CA ALA A 203 21.45 13.14 -12.22
C ALA A 203 22.03 11.82 -12.76
N TRP A 204 22.83 11.09 -11.96
CA TRP A 204 23.32 9.77 -12.34
C TRP A 204 22.19 8.76 -12.43
N GLU A 205 21.31 8.67 -11.44
CA GLU A 205 20.19 7.72 -11.50
C GLU A 205 19.17 8.08 -12.58
N LEU A 206 18.92 9.37 -12.80
CA LEU A 206 18.09 9.84 -13.92
C LEU A 206 18.69 9.41 -15.27
N ALA A 207 20.00 9.62 -15.47
CA ALA A 207 20.68 9.23 -16.70
C ALA A 207 20.81 7.71 -16.83
N SER A 208 21.06 6.98 -15.73
CA SER A 208 21.16 5.53 -15.73
C SER A 208 19.83 4.87 -16.06
N ASN A 209 18.72 5.42 -15.55
CA ASN A 209 17.36 4.98 -15.88
C ASN A 209 16.99 5.31 -17.32
N TYR A 210 17.32 6.51 -17.81
CA TYR A 210 17.12 6.85 -19.22
C TYR A 210 17.93 5.93 -20.14
N LEU A 211 19.18 5.64 -19.79
CA LEU A 211 20.04 4.75 -20.56
C LEU A 211 19.59 3.29 -20.47
N ARG A 212 19.14 2.80 -19.30
CA ARG A 212 18.51 1.47 -19.15
C ARG A 212 17.25 1.38 -19.99
N ALA A 213 16.34 2.35 -19.90
CA ALA A 213 15.16 2.42 -20.76
C ALA A 213 15.51 2.47 -22.26
N SER A 214 16.64 3.07 -22.64
CA SER A 214 17.11 3.10 -24.03
C SER A 214 17.85 1.82 -24.48
N ARG A 215 18.48 1.11 -23.54
CA ARG A 215 19.30 -0.10 -23.75
C ARG A 215 18.45 -1.37 -23.66
N ASP A 216 17.44 -1.34 -22.80
CA ASP A 216 16.28 -2.24 -22.75
C ASP A 216 15.31 -1.87 -23.88
N GLY A 217 15.84 -1.80 -25.11
CA GLY A 217 14.97 -1.90 -26.27
C GLY A 217 14.26 -3.25 -26.17
N GLU A 218 13.03 -3.25 -25.65
CA GLU A 218 12.20 -4.44 -25.44
C GLU A 218 12.38 -5.37 -26.65
N SER A 219 12.77 -6.62 -26.38
CA SER A 219 12.91 -7.61 -27.45
C SER A 219 11.62 -7.67 -28.26
N LYS A 220 11.70 -8.02 -29.55
CA LYS A 220 10.47 -8.14 -30.38
C LYS A 220 9.46 -9.10 -29.73
N GLU A 221 9.95 -10.12 -29.03
CA GLU A 221 9.18 -11.12 -28.31
C GLU A 221 8.46 -10.52 -27.09
N ASP A 222 9.14 -9.72 -26.26
CA ASP A 222 8.53 -9.04 -25.10
C ASP A 222 7.49 -8.00 -25.56
N ARG A 223 7.80 -7.26 -26.63
CA ARG A 223 6.88 -6.28 -27.23
C ARG A 223 5.64 -6.96 -27.81
N GLN A 224 5.80 -8.15 -28.37
CA GLN A 224 4.69 -8.96 -28.88
C GLN A 224 3.88 -9.58 -27.73
N ALA A 225 4.53 -10.03 -26.65
CA ALA A 225 3.89 -10.53 -25.44
C ALA A 225 3.07 -9.42 -24.74
N HIS A 226 3.63 -8.22 -24.58
CA HIS A 226 2.91 -7.05 -24.03
C HIS A 226 1.72 -6.66 -24.91
N LYS A 227 1.88 -6.62 -26.24
CA LYS A 227 0.77 -6.39 -27.17
C LYS A 227 -0.30 -7.48 -27.06
N ALA A 228 0.09 -8.75 -26.97
CA ALA A 228 -0.84 -9.87 -26.83
C ALA A 228 -1.60 -9.83 -25.50
N ALA A 229 -0.91 -9.54 -24.39
CA ALA A 229 -1.52 -9.34 -23.07
C ALA A 229 -2.52 -8.18 -23.08
N ARG A 230 -2.13 -7.03 -23.64
CA ARG A 230 -3.04 -5.87 -23.78
C ARG A 230 -4.26 -6.22 -24.65
N GLN A 231 -4.07 -6.94 -25.76
CA GLN A 231 -5.20 -7.40 -26.57
C GLN A 231 -6.10 -8.39 -25.82
N LYS A 232 -5.54 -9.28 -24.98
CA LYS A 232 -6.31 -10.19 -24.13
C LYS A 232 -7.21 -9.41 -23.16
N ILE A 233 -6.67 -8.38 -22.49
CA ILE A 233 -7.44 -7.51 -21.59
C ILE A 233 -8.54 -6.76 -22.34
N LEU A 234 -8.22 -6.13 -23.47
CA LEU A 234 -9.21 -5.40 -24.27
C LEU A 234 -10.35 -6.31 -24.76
N ARG A 235 -10.03 -7.54 -25.18
CA ARG A 235 -11.05 -8.53 -25.56
C ARG A 235 -11.91 -8.94 -24.38
N LEU A 236 -11.29 -9.16 -23.22
CA LEU A 236 -12.01 -9.49 -21.99
C LEU A 236 -13.00 -8.37 -21.62
N GLU A 237 -12.53 -7.12 -21.58
CA GLU A 237 -13.36 -5.94 -21.27
C GLU A 237 -14.50 -5.77 -22.27
N ALA A 238 -14.22 -5.87 -23.57
CA ALA A 238 -15.21 -5.73 -24.63
C ALA A 238 -16.34 -6.78 -24.55
N GLN A 239 -16.05 -7.96 -24.00
CA GLN A 239 -17.05 -9.02 -23.85
C GLN A 239 -17.94 -8.86 -22.61
N GLN A 240 -17.55 -8.06 -21.61
CA GLN A 240 -18.24 -8.03 -20.32
C GLN A 240 -19.71 -7.62 -20.43
N SER A 241 -20.01 -6.57 -21.21
CA SER A 241 -21.39 -6.11 -21.41
C SER A 241 -22.30 -7.21 -21.98
N VAL A 242 -21.80 -7.98 -22.94
CA VAL A 242 -22.54 -9.11 -23.55
C VAL A 242 -22.74 -10.24 -22.54
N ARG A 243 -21.72 -10.56 -21.72
CA ARG A 243 -21.81 -11.61 -20.69
C ARG A 243 -22.79 -11.26 -19.59
N VAL A 244 -22.73 -10.03 -19.07
CA VAL A 244 -23.68 -9.54 -18.06
C VAL A 244 -25.10 -9.58 -18.60
N THR A 245 -25.30 -9.13 -19.84
CA THR A 245 -26.62 -9.18 -20.50
C THR A 245 -27.13 -10.61 -20.66
N ALA A 246 -26.26 -11.56 -21.02
CA ALA A 246 -26.64 -12.96 -21.17
C ALA A 246 -27.09 -13.58 -19.84
N GLU A 247 -26.35 -13.38 -18.74
CA GLU A 247 -26.75 -13.84 -17.40
C GLU A 247 -28.09 -13.21 -16.98
N LEU A 248 -28.26 -11.90 -17.19
CA LEU A 248 -29.50 -11.20 -16.85
C LEU A 248 -30.69 -11.67 -17.70
N ASN A 249 -30.49 -12.04 -18.96
CA ASN A 249 -31.57 -12.55 -19.82
C ASN A 249 -32.01 -13.97 -19.44
N ALA A 250 -31.14 -14.74 -18.76
CA ALA A 250 -31.49 -16.06 -18.23
C ALA A 250 -32.40 -15.97 -16.99
N VAL A 251 -32.42 -14.82 -16.30
CA VAL A 251 -33.30 -14.59 -15.14
C VAL A 251 -34.75 -14.43 -15.60
N PRO A 252 -35.68 -15.32 -15.19
CA PRO A 252 -37.08 -15.25 -15.63
C PRO A 252 -37.77 -13.98 -15.12
N PRO A 253 -38.87 -13.53 -15.75
CA PRO A 253 -39.69 -12.42 -15.23
C PRO A 253 -40.20 -12.70 -13.82
N ARG A 254 -40.39 -11.66 -12.99
CA ARG A 254 -40.94 -11.82 -11.62
C ARG A 254 -42.32 -12.47 -11.65
N ASP A 255 -42.62 -13.31 -10.66
CA ASP A 255 -43.98 -13.76 -10.42
C ASP A 255 -44.67 -12.76 -9.48
N ALA A 256 -45.64 -12.00 -9.99
CA ALA A 256 -46.29 -10.94 -9.21
C ALA A 256 -47.20 -11.48 -8.08
N THR A 257 -47.51 -12.78 -8.08
CA THR A 257 -48.42 -13.40 -7.10
C THR A 257 -47.72 -13.79 -5.80
N LYS A 258 -46.39 -13.85 -5.79
CA LYS A 258 -45.58 -14.28 -4.63
C LYS A 258 -44.32 -13.42 -4.47
N ALA A 259 -43.71 -13.50 -3.30
CA ALA A 259 -42.37 -12.96 -3.10
C ALA A 259 -41.35 -13.74 -3.94
N ASN A 260 -40.48 -13.04 -4.65
CA ASN A 260 -39.40 -13.62 -5.44
C ASN A 260 -38.08 -13.47 -4.69
N ILE A 261 -37.24 -14.49 -4.81
CA ILE A 261 -35.85 -14.45 -4.34
C ILE A 261 -34.97 -14.29 -5.59
N PHE A 262 -34.20 -13.22 -5.64
CA PHE A 262 -33.14 -13.05 -6.63
C PHE A 262 -31.80 -13.34 -5.97
N MET A 263 -30.89 -13.97 -6.69
CA MET A 263 -29.60 -14.35 -6.15
C MET A 263 -28.46 -13.90 -7.04
N VAL A 264 -27.42 -13.33 -6.41
CA VAL A 264 -26.17 -12.96 -7.07
C VAL A 264 -25.02 -13.62 -6.32
N GLY A 265 -24.17 -14.34 -7.04
CA GLY A 265 -22.95 -14.93 -6.48
C GLY A 265 -21.69 -14.29 -7.07
N ILE A 266 -20.73 -13.96 -6.20
CA ILE A 266 -19.48 -13.30 -6.57
C ILE A 266 -18.28 -14.11 -6.07
N SER A 267 -17.46 -14.57 -7.01
CA SER A 267 -16.08 -15.05 -6.75
C SER A 267 -15.10 -13.93 -7.04
N GLY A 268 -14.47 -13.38 -6.01
CA GLY A 268 -13.65 -12.19 -6.13
C GLY A 268 -12.20 -12.41 -6.58
N TYR A 269 -11.61 -13.60 -6.37
CA TYR A 269 -10.17 -13.78 -6.56
C TYR A 269 -9.82 -14.92 -7.53
N GLY A 270 -9.20 -14.58 -8.66
CA GLY A 270 -9.01 -15.50 -9.78
C GLY A 270 -7.82 -16.47 -9.74
N ASP A 271 -6.97 -16.44 -8.71
CA ASP A 271 -5.83 -17.36 -8.64
C ASP A 271 -6.11 -18.65 -7.88
N GLN A 272 -7.13 -18.66 -7.01
CA GLN A 272 -7.55 -19.85 -6.29
C GLN A 272 -8.93 -20.28 -6.73
N ASP A 273 -9.01 -21.51 -7.20
CA ASP A 273 -10.20 -22.17 -7.69
C ASP A 273 -11.27 -22.42 -6.61
N VAL A 274 -10.91 -22.36 -5.32
CA VAL A 274 -11.83 -22.50 -4.18
C VAL A 274 -12.96 -21.47 -4.20
N PHE A 275 -12.70 -20.22 -4.60
CA PHE A 275 -13.70 -19.15 -4.57
C PHE A 275 -14.77 -19.33 -5.65
N ALA A 276 -14.36 -19.71 -6.87
CA ALA A 276 -15.28 -20.02 -7.95
C ALA A 276 -16.15 -21.25 -7.60
N ARG A 277 -15.53 -22.30 -7.05
CA ARG A 277 -16.28 -23.50 -6.60
C ARG A 277 -17.26 -23.21 -5.48
N GLU A 278 -16.84 -22.48 -4.46
CA GLU A 278 -17.70 -22.08 -3.34
C GLU A 278 -18.87 -21.23 -3.82
N THR A 279 -18.64 -20.33 -4.78
CA THR A 279 -19.72 -19.55 -5.41
C THR A 279 -20.74 -20.49 -6.07
N GLU A 280 -20.33 -21.37 -6.97
CA GLU A 280 -21.26 -22.27 -7.66
C GLU A 280 -22.01 -23.18 -6.69
N GLN A 281 -21.32 -23.82 -5.75
CA GLN A 281 -21.93 -24.76 -4.81
C GLN A 281 -22.88 -24.06 -3.83
N SER A 282 -22.51 -22.88 -3.32
CA SER A 282 -23.39 -22.11 -2.44
C SER A 282 -24.69 -21.70 -3.16
N LEU A 283 -24.59 -21.28 -4.42
CA LEU A 283 -25.77 -20.94 -5.23
C LEU A 283 -26.67 -22.18 -5.44
N ASP A 284 -26.11 -23.35 -5.74
CA ASP A 284 -26.90 -24.57 -5.93
C ASP A 284 -27.61 -25.03 -4.64
N ILE A 285 -26.92 -24.93 -3.50
CA ILE A 285 -27.48 -25.24 -2.19
C ILE A 285 -28.62 -24.27 -1.85
N LEU A 286 -28.39 -22.96 -1.99
CA LEU A 286 -29.41 -21.95 -1.72
C LEU A 286 -30.60 -22.06 -2.68
N LYS A 287 -30.35 -22.33 -3.97
CA LYS A 287 -31.37 -22.57 -4.98
C LYS A 287 -32.30 -23.70 -4.56
N SER A 288 -31.71 -24.83 -4.18
CA SER A 288 -32.44 -26.03 -3.76
C SER A 288 -33.17 -25.83 -2.44
N ARG A 289 -32.51 -25.19 -1.47
CA ARG A 289 -33.03 -24.97 -0.12
C ARG A 289 -34.25 -24.05 -0.10
N PHE A 290 -34.22 -22.98 -0.90
CA PHE A 290 -35.24 -21.93 -0.87
C PHE A 290 -36.13 -21.89 -2.12
N GLY A 291 -35.97 -22.83 -3.06
CA GLY A 291 -36.81 -22.92 -4.25
C GLY A 291 -36.70 -21.69 -5.16
N ILE A 292 -35.48 -21.14 -5.31
CA ILE A 292 -35.21 -19.87 -6.01
C ILE A 292 -35.49 -19.97 -7.53
N GLY A 293 -35.38 -21.18 -8.09
CA GLY A 293 -35.46 -21.39 -9.54
C GLY A 293 -34.24 -20.83 -10.27
N ASP A 294 -34.44 -20.21 -11.43
CA ASP A 294 -33.36 -19.71 -12.29
C ASP A 294 -33.09 -18.20 -12.13
N ARG A 295 -33.51 -17.60 -11.00
CA ARG A 295 -33.26 -16.18 -10.69
C ARG A 295 -31.86 -15.93 -10.13
N ILE A 296 -30.84 -16.41 -10.83
CA ILE A 296 -29.45 -16.43 -10.35
C ILE A 296 -28.54 -15.76 -11.38
N VAL A 297 -27.70 -14.83 -10.92
CA VAL A 297 -26.65 -14.21 -11.72
C VAL A 297 -25.29 -14.51 -11.09
N ARG A 298 -24.32 -14.91 -11.92
CA ARG A 298 -22.96 -15.25 -11.49
C ARG A 298 -21.96 -14.22 -11.98
N LEU A 299 -21.09 -13.75 -11.09
CA LEU A 299 -19.91 -12.97 -11.44
C LEU A 299 -18.67 -13.71 -10.92
N ILE A 300 -17.80 -14.17 -11.81
CA ILE A 300 -16.70 -15.07 -11.44
C ILE A 300 -15.37 -14.53 -11.94
N ASN A 301 -14.45 -14.24 -11.02
CA ASN A 301 -13.04 -14.11 -11.36
C ASN A 301 -12.40 -15.48 -11.31
N ASP A 302 -12.16 -16.05 -12.49
CA ASP A 302 -11.32 -17.22 -12.74
C ASP A 302 -10.95 -17.21 -14.22
N GLU A 303 -9.66 -17.39 -14.55
CA GLU A 303 -9.21 -17.32 -15.96
C GLU A 303 -9.94 -18.33 -16.85
N ALA A 304 -10.26 -19.52 -16.31
CA ALA A 304 -10.89 -20.60 -17.07
C ALA A 304 -12.37 -20.33 -17.40
N SER A 305 -13.06 -19.47 -16.65
CA SER A 305 -14.49 -19.18 -16.81
C SER A 305 -14.79 -17.80 -17.42
N THR A 306 -13.77 -17.00 -17.75
CA THR A 306 -13.96 -15.68 -18.40
C THR A 306 -14.73 -15.71 -19.72
N SER A 307 -14.79 -16.86 -20.39
CA SER A 307 -15.58 -17.06 -21.61
C SER A 307 -17.02 -17.51 -21.38
N THR A 308 -17.41 -17.85 -20.15
CA THR A 308 -18.76 -18.35 -19.84
C THR A 308 -19.49 -17.43 -18.87
N HIS A 309 -18.81 -16.87 -17.88
CA HIS A 309 -19.39 -15.95 -16.90
C HIS A 309 -18.77 -14.55 -17.02
N PRO A 310 -19.53 -13.49 -16.72
CA PRO A 310 -18.97 -12.16 -16.55
C PRO A 310 -18.01 -12.13 -15.35
N ILE A 311 -16.97 -11.29 -15.44
CA ILE A 311 -15.98 -11.14 -14.36
C ILE A 311 -16.60 -10.41 -13.17
N ALA A 312 -16.15 -10.75 -11.97
CA ALA A 312 -16.48 -10.03 -10.75
C ALA A 312 -15.71 -8.72 -10.66
N SER A 313 -16.31 -7.66 -11.19
CA SER A 313 -15.83 -6.28 -11.11
C SER A 313 -16.89 -5.38 -10.46
N ILE A 314 -16.45 -4.24 -9.92
CA ILE A 314 -17.33 -3.20 -9.36
C ILE A 314 -18.34 -2.76 -10.42
N GLN A 315 -17.89 -2.59 -11.67
CA GLN A 315 -18.73 -2.16 -12.79
C GLN A 315 -19.82 -3.18 -13.11
N ASN A 316 -19.45 -4.46 -13.26
CA ASN A 316 -20.41 -5.52 -13.57
C ASN A 316 -21.39 -5.75 -12.43
N LEU A 317 -20.91 -5.72 -11.18
CA LEU A 317 -21.77 -5.82 -10.00
C LEU A 317 -22.79 -4.68 -9.97
N GLY A 318 -22.34 -3.44 -10.13
CA GLY A 318 -23.22 -2.29 -10.18
C GLY A 318 -24.27 -2.40 -11.28
N GLN A 319 -23.89 -2.88 -12.47
CA GLN A 319 -24.85 -3.13 -13.56
C GLN A 319 -25.87 -4.21 -13.19
N VAL A 320 -25.42 -5.37 -12.69
CA VAL A 320 -26.31 -6.47 -12.28
C VAL A 320 -27.29 -6.01 -11.21
N LEU A 321 -26.81 -5.32 -10.17
CA LEU A 321 -27.67 -4.84 -9.09
C LEU A 321 -28.73 -3.86 -9.60
N ARG A 322 -28.35 -2.88 -10.43
CA ARG A 322 -29.32 -1.94 -11.01
C ARG A 322 -30.39 -2.64 -11.86
N GLU A 323 -29.97 -3.57 -12.71
CA GLU A 323 -30.87 -4.30 -13.62
C GLU A 323 -31.80 -5.27 -12.87
N LEU A 324 -31.31 -5.92 -11.81
CA LEU A 324 -32.15 -6.74 -10.95
C LEU A 324 -33.09 -5.89 -10.10
N GLY A 325 -32.60 -4.79 -9.52
CA GLY A 325 -33.40 -3.85 -8.74
C GLY A 325 -34.59 -3.30 -9.54
N ALA A 326 -34.39 -2.98 -10.82
CA ALA A 326 -35.46 -2.55 -11.72
C ALA A 326 -36.53 -3.64 -12.00
N ARG A 327 -36.19 -4.92 -11.85
CA ARG A 327 -37.11 -6.07 -12.01
C ARG A 327 -37.78 -6.49 -10.71
N MET A 328 -37.20 -6.12 -9.58
CA MET A 328 -37.70 -6.46 -8.25
C MET A 328 -38.87 -5.56 -7.85
N ASP A 329 -39.83 -6.15 -7.14
CA ASP A 329 -40.77 -5.40 -6.32
C ASP A 329 -40.08 -5.10 -4.98
N ALA A 330 -39.65 -3.84 -4.77
CA ALA A 330 -38.84 -3.45 -3.61
C ALA A 330 -39.50 -3.76 -2.26
N ASP A 331 -40.83 -3.84 -2.23
CA ASP A 331 -41.53 -4.26 -1.03
C ASP A 331 -41.57 -5.78 -0.94
N LYS A 332 -41.92 -6.53 -2.00
CA LYS A 332 -42.19 -7.98 -1.91
C LYS A 332 -40.98 -8.90 -2.07
N ASP A 333 -40.00 -8.51 -2.86
CA ASP A 333 -38.90 -9.37 -3.27
C ASP A 333 -37.66 -9.18 -2.39
N VAL A 334 -36.74 -10.16 -2.42
CA VAL A 334 -35.48 -10.13 -1.66
C VAL A 334 -34.30 -10.52 -2.54
N LEU A 335 -33.17 -9.82 -2.36
CA LEU A 335 -31.89 -10.19 -2.93
C LEU A 335 -31.08 -11.03 -1.92
N ILE A 336 -30.55 -12.16 -2.37
CA ILE A 336 -29.46 -12.87 -1.70
C ILE A 336 -28.17 -12.56 -2.48
N LEU A 337 -27.19 -11.95 -1.83
CA LEU A 337 -25.87 -11.69 -2.38
C LEU A 337 -24.84 -12.52 -1.63
N THR A 338 -24.22 -13.50 -2.30
CA THR A 338 -23.09 -14.28 -1.78
C THR A 338 -21.79 -13.76 -2.38
N MET A 339 -20.79 -13.55 -1.53
CA MET A 339 -19.50 -13.00 -1.91
C MET A 339 -18.39 -13.82 -1.25
N THR A 340 -17.48 -14.38 -2.03
CA THR A 340 -16.33 -15.15 -1.52
C THR A 340 -15.02 -14.74 -2.19
N SER A 341 -14.02 -14.37 -1.39
CA SER A 341 -12.70 -13.90 -1.85
C SER A 341 -11.70 -13.79 -0.69
N HIS A 342 -10.48 -13.33 -0.99
CA HIS A 342 -9.65 -12.70 0.02
C HIS A 342 -10.28 -11.38 0.50
N GLY A 343 -9.86 -10.96 1.70
CA GLY A 343 -10.26 -9.69 2.28
C GLY A 343 -9.06 -8.89 2.74
N SER A 344 -9.23 -7.57 2.74
CA SER A 344 -8.30 -6.60 3.33
C SER A 344 -9.04 -5.81 4.41
N ARG A 345 -8.32 -5.00 5.20
CA ARG A 345 -8.96 -4.10 6.16
C ARG A 345 -9.87 -3.06 5.51
N ASP A 346 -9.66 -2.81 4.21
CA ASP A 346 -10.43 -1.85 3.43
C ASP A 346 -11.66 -2.48 2.75
N GLY A 347 -11.76 -3.82 2.72
CA GLY A 347 -12.92 -4.53 2.15
C GLY A 347 -12.58 -5.79 1.37
N PHE A 348 -13.51 -6.15 0.48
CA PHE A 348 -13.51 -7.40 -0.29
C PHE A 348 -12.64 -7.29 -1.54
N VAL A 349 -11.69 -8.21 -1.73
CA VAL A 349 -10.74 -8.13 -2.85
C VAL A 349 -11.40 -8.64 -4.14
N LEU A 350 -11.30 -7.84 -5.20
CA LEU A 350 -11.67 -8.19 -6.57
C LEU A 350 -10.42 -8.21 -7.43
N TYR A 351 -9.98 -9.39 -7.83
CA TYR A 351 -8.73 -9.60 -8.52
C TYR A 351 -8.86 -10.67 -9.61
N LEU A 352 -8.35 -10.34 -10.79
CA LEU A 352 -8.16 -11.26 -11.90
C LEU A 352 -6.75 -11.06 -12.47
N ARG A 353 -5.98 -12.15 -12.51
CA ARG A 353 -4.58 -12.16 -12.93
C ARG A 353 -4.41 -11.50 -14.31
N ASN A 354 -3.37 -10.69 -14.43
CA ASN A 354 -3.04 -9.95 -15.65
C ASN A 354 -4.18 -9.07 -16.19
N SER A 355 -5.15 -8.70 -15.34
CA SER A 355 -6.31 -7.87 -15.73
C SER A 355 -6.51 -6.71 -14.75
N PHE A 356 -6.97 -6.98 -13.52
CA PHE A 356 -7.21 -5.92 -12.54
C PHE A 356 -7.06 -6.43 -11.09
N SER A 357 -6.85 -5.48 -10.18
CA SER A 357 -6.90 -5.66 -8.73
C SER A 357 -7.57 -4.44 -8.11
N ARG A 358 -8.66 -4.64 -7.38
CA ARG A 358 -9.46 -3.60 -6.72
C ARG A 358 -9.98 -4.13 -5.40
N VAL A 359 -10.42 -3.22 -4.54
CA VAL A 359 -11.12 -3.54 -3.30
C VAL A 359 -12.52 -2.95 -3.40
N LEU A 360 -13.55 -3.77 -3.14
CA LEU A 360 -14.91 -3.32 -2.93
C LEU A 360 -15.08 -3.04 -1.44
N ASP A 361 -15.12 -1.76 -1.08
CA ASP A 361 -15.36 -1.32 0.29
C ASP A 361 -16.86 -1.42 0.66
N PRO A 362 -17.19 -1.51 1.96
CA PRO A 362 -18.56 -1.61 2.43
C PRO A 362 -19.49 -0.46 1.99
N GLN A 363 -18.99 0.77 1.92
CA GLN A 363 -19.79 1.96 1.59
C GLN A 363 -20.17 1.97 0.10
N THR A 364 -19.24 1.56 -0.76
CA THR A 364 -19.50 1.37 -2.19
C THR A 364 -20.59 0.30 -2.40
N LEU A 365 -20.50 -0.85 -1.72
CA LEU A 365 -21.53 -1.88 -1.82
C LEU A 365 -22.91 -1.38 -1.34
N LYS A 366 -22.94 -0.67 -0.20
CA LYS A 366 -24.17 -0.06 0.32
C LYS A 366 -24.80 0.88 -0.71
N SER A 367 -23.99 1.78 -1.26
CA SER A 367 -24.45 2.77 -2.24
C SER A 367 -25.01 2.10 -3.49
N MET A 368 -24.34 1.06 -4.01
CA MET A 368 -24.85 0.30 -5.16
C MET A 368 -26.20 -0.37 -4.90
N LEU A 369 -26.39 -0.96 -3.73
CA LEU A 369 -27.65 -1.62 -3.36
C LEU A 369 -28.78 -0.59 -3.19
N ASP A 370 -28.49 0.52 -2.53
CA ASP A 370 -29.46 1.59 -2.26
C ASP A 370 -29.86 2.32 -3.56
N GLU A 371 -28.89 2.64 -4.44
CA GLU A 371 -29.12 3.24 -5.77
C GLU A 371 -29.92 2.31 -6.69
N ALA A 372 -29.74 1.00 -6.55
CA ALA A 372 -30.54 0.00 -7.27
C ALA A 372 -31.97 -0.15 -6.71
N GLY A 373 -32.30 0.49 -5.59
CA GLY A 373 -33.61 0.36 -4.95
C GLY A 373 -33.85 -0.98 -4.27
N ILE A 374 -32.79 -1.75 -3.99
CA ILE A 374 -32.87 -3.09 -3.39
C ILE A 374 -33.01 -2.95 -1.87
N ARG A 375 -34.26 -2.96 -1.40
CA ARG A 375 -34.59 -2.74 0.01
C ARG A 375 -34.38 -3.96 0.89
N ASN A 376 -34.88 -5.13 0.49
CA ASN A 376 -34.73 -6.37 1.26
C ASN A 376 -33.49 -7.13 0.79
N ARG A 377 -32.51 -7.30 1.68
CA ARG A 377 -31.20 -7.87 1.31
C ARG A 377 -30.68 -8.87 2.34
N VAL A 378 -30.22 -10.00 1.84
CA VAL A 378 -29.47 -11.02 2.58
C VAL A 378 -28.05 -11.05 2.02
N LEU A 379 -27.06 -10.69 2.82
CA LEU A 379 -25.67 -10.55 2.41
C LEU A 379 -24.82 -11.60 3.11
N ILE A 380 -24.13 -12.45 2.35
CA ILE A 380 -23.21 -13.46 2.88
C ILE A 380 -21.80 -13.13 2.38
N VAL A 381 -20.93 -12.68 3.28
CA VAL A 381 -19.58 -12.19 2.95
C VAL A 381 -18.51 -13.12 3.55
N SER A 382 -17.95 -13.98 2.70
CA SER A 382 -16.86 -14.91 3.01
C SER A 382 -15.51 -14.29 2.64
N ALA A 383 -14.89 -13.56 3.57
CA ALA A 383 -13.57 -12.95 3.41
C ALA A 383 -12.91 -12.60 4.76
N CYS A 384 -11.59 -12.41 4.77
CA CYS A 384 -10.88 -11.82 5.91
C CYS A 384 -11.42 -10.42 6.22
N TYR A 385 -11.48 -10.04 7.50
CA TYR A 385 -11.98 -8.72 7.93
C TYR A 385 -13.43 -8.39 7.50
N SER A 386 -14.21 -9.38 7.06
CA SER A 386 -15.55 -9.20 6.50
C SER A 386 -16.55 -8.58 7.48
N GLY A 387 -16.31 -8.66 8.79
CA GLY A 387 -17.10 -7.94 9.80
C GLY A 387 -17.12 -6.42 9.61
N ALA A 388 -16.20 -5.85 8.82
CA ALA A 388 -16.21 -4.43 8.44
C ALA A 388 -17.47 -4.04 7.62
N PHE A 389 -18.15 -4.99 6.99
CA PHE A 389 -19.39 -4.75 6.24
C PHE A 389 -20.62 -4.57 7.15
N VAL A 390 -20.59 -5.12 8.38
CA VAL A 390 -21.75 -5.14 9.27
C VAL A 390 -22.22 -3.73 9.67
N PRO A 391 -21.36 -2.80 10.15
CA PRO A 391 -21.82 -1.49 10.61
C PRO A 391 -22.41 -0.60 9.50
N GLU A 392 -22.06 -0.86 8.23
CA GLU A 392 -22.48 -0.04 7.10
C GLU A 392 -23.77 -0.56 6.46
N LEU A 393 -23.96 -1.87 6.45
CA LEU A 393 -25.07 -2.53 5.76
C LEU A 393 -26.19 -3.01 6.69
N ALA A 394 -25.94 -3.12 8.00
CA ALA A 394 -26.98 -3.51 8.94
C ALA A 394 -28.08 -2.45 9.02
N ASP A 395 -29.31 -2.86 8.72
CA ASP A 395 -30.54 -2.09 8.90
C ASP A 395 -31.73 -3.05 9.11
N ASP A 396 -32.93 -2.50 9.30
CA ASP A 396 -34.15 -3.29 9.55
C ASP A 396 -34.53 -4.26 8.42
N ASN A 397 -34.15 -3.97 7.17
CA ASN A 397 -34.47 -4.78 5.99
C ASN A 397 -33.27 -5.63 5.52
N THR A 398 -32.22 -5.73 6.34
CA THR A 398 -30.97 -6.41 5.97
C THR A 398 -30.64 -7.53 6.94
N MET A 399 -30.29 -8.68 6.37
CA MET A 399 -29.54 -9.73 7.06
C MET A 399 -28.12 -9.72 6.52
N ILE A 400 -27.10 -9.71 7.37
CA ILE A 400 -25.70 -9.84 6.96
C ILE A 400 -24.98 -10.90 7.80
N LEU A 401 -24.25 -11.78 7.12
CA LEU A 401 -23.46 -12.87 7.68
C LEU A 401 -22.02 -12.70 7.19
N THR A 402 -21.05 -12.76 8.10
CA THR A 402 -19.63 -12.57 7.78
C THR A 402 -18.77 -13.71 8.30
N ALA A 403 -17.76 -14.11 7.53
CA ALA A 403 -16.85 -15.19 7.89
C ALA A 403 -15.87 -14.83 9.02
N ALA A 404 -15.66 -13.54 9.28
CA ALA A 404 -14.77 -13.05 10.32
C ALA A 404 -15.26 -11.73 10.91
N SER A 405 -14.67 -11.32 12.04
CA SER A 405 -14.77 -9.97 12.59
C SER A 405 -14.07 -8.92 11.72
N ALA A 406 -14.26 -7.63 12.00
CA ALA A 406 -13.56 -6.54 11.31
C ALA A 406 -12.03 -6.51 11.59
N THR A 407 -11.55 -7.28 12.58
CA THR A 407 -10.15 -7.21 13.05
C THR A 407 -9.37 -8.51 12.86
N THR A 408 -10.04 -9.59 12.46
CA THR A 408 -9.46 -10.94 12.36
C THR A 408 -9.54 -11.47 10.92
N THR A 409 -8.71 -12.45 10.61
CA THR A 409 -8.71 -13.17 9.32
C THR A 409 -9.66 -14.37 9.37
N SER A 410 -10.16 -14.80 8.21
CA SER A 410 -10.82 -16.10 8.04
C SER A 410 -9.86 -17.11 7.40
N PHE A 411 -10.24 -18.40 7.39
CA PHE A 411 -9.38 -19.49 6.93
C PHE A 411 -10.07 -20.34 5.86
N GLY A 412 -9.30 -21.19 5.17
CA GLY A 412 -9.83 -22.10 4.15
C GLY A 412 -9.44 -21.77 2.71
N CYS A 413 -8.75 -20.67 2.44
CA CYS A 413 -8.53 -20.15 1.08
C CYS A 413 -7.41 -20.85 0.27
N ALA A 414 -6.95 -22.03 0.69
CA ALA A 414 -5.87 -22.74 0.01
C ALA A 414 -6.37 -23.39 -1.29
N GLY A 415 -5.57 -23.33 -2.36
CA GLY A 415 -5.88 -23.98 -3.64
C GLY A 415 -6.11 -25.49 -3.48
N GLY A 416 -7.07 -26.02 -4.23
CA GLY A 416 -7.45 -27.44 -4.17
C GLY A 416 -8.44 -27.82 -3.05
N ARG A 417 -8.80 -26.91 -2.14
CA ARG A 417 -9.93 -27.11 -1.21
C ARG A 417 -11.26 -26.91 -1.93
N LYS A 418 -12.28 -27.66 -1.51
CA LYS A 418 -13.64 -27.50 -2.04
C LYS A 418 -14.32 -26.24 -1.49
N TRP A 419 -14.07 -25.94 -0.21
CA TRP A 419 -14.70 -24.86 0.52
C TRP A 419 -13.69 -24.05 1.35
N THR A 420 -14.00 -22.77 1.59
CA THR A 420 -13.46 -22.04 2.75
C THR A 420 -14.06 -22.59 4.05
N TYR A 421 -13.45 -22.32 5.22
CA TYR A 421 -14.00 -22.87 6.48
C TYR A 421 -15.41 -22.35 6.75
N PHE A 422 -15.66 -21.07 6.49
CA PHE A 422 -16.99 -20.51 6.67
C PHE A 422 -17.98 -21.05 5.64
N GLY A 423 -17.57 -21.16 4.37
CA GLY A 423 -18.41 -21.73 3.31
C GLY A 423 -18.82 -23.18 3.63
N ASP A 424 -17.87 -24.02 4.03
CA ASP A 424 -18.09 -25.41 4.43
C ASP A 424 -19.07 -25.50 5.60
N ALA A 425 -18.78 -24.75 6.66
CA ALA A 425 -19.56 -24.76 7.89
C ALA A 425 -20.99 -24.21 7.68
N LEU A 426 -21.18 -23.21 6.82
CA LEU A 426 -22.49 -22.61 6.55
C LEU A 426 -23.32 -23.43 5.55
N PHE A 427 -22.74 -23.81 4.42
CA PHE A 427 -23.48 -24.39 3.31
C PHE A 427 -23.55 -25.92 3.37
N ASP A 428 -22.43 -26.59 3.71
CA ASP A 428 -22.36 -28.06 3.72
C ASP A 428 -22.86 -28.62 5.07
N HIS A 429 -22.47 -28.00 6.19
CA HIS A 429 -22.83 -28.44 7.53
C HIS A 429 -24.01 -27.71 8.17
N GLY A 430 -24.25 -26.45 7.80
CA GLY A 430 -25.17 -25.57 8.51
C GLY A 430 -26.64 -25.86 8.21
N PHE A 431 -26.98 -26.24 6.98
CA PHE A 431 -28.37 -26.47 6.60
C PHE A 431 -28.88 -27.84 7.07
N LYS A 432 -29.80 -27.83 8.06
CA LYS A 432 -30.70 -28.95 8.34
C LYS A 432 -31.80 -29.02 7.26
N GLU A 433 -32.47 -30.17 7.08
CA GLU A 433 -33.49 -30.40 6.03
C GLU A 433 -34.54 -29.28 5.87
N LYS A 434 -34.88 -28.54 6.95
CA LYS A 434 -35.78 -27.37 6.93
C LYS A 434 -35.24 -26.15 7.70
N GLY A 435 -33.92 -25.97 7.81
CA GLY A 435 -33.29 -24.89 8.58
C GLY A 435 -33.19 -23.52 7.87
N THR A 436 -33.35 -22.44 8.60
CA THR A 436 -33.19 -21.03 8.17
C THR A 436 -31.71 -20.62 8.10
N LEU A 437 -31.39 -19.47 7.49
CA LEU A 437 -30.02 -18.95 7.47
C LEU A 437 -29.47 -18.64 8.87
N SER A 438 -30.30 -18.16 9.80
CA SER A 438 -29.87 -17.91 11.19
C SER A 438 -29.51 -19.21 11.93
N GLU A 439 -30.25 -20.28 11.69
CA GLU A 439 -29.94 -21.60 12.25
C GLU A 439 -28.67 -22.17 11.62
N ALA A 440 -28.53 -22.09 10.29
CA ALA A 440 -27.34 -22.52 9.58
C ALA A 440 -26.09 -21.76 10.05
N PHE A 441 -26.21 -20.45 10.28
CA PHE A 441 -25.12 -19.64 10.81
C PHE A 441 -24.74 -20.04 12.25
N THR A 442 -25.72 -20.36 13.09
CA THR A 442 -25.43 -20.79 14.47
C THR A 442 -24.57 -22.05 14.47
N THR A 443 -24.94 -23.04 13.64
CA THR A 443 -24.13 -24.24 13.43
C THR A 443 -22.76 -23.88 12.83
N ALA A 444 -22.72 -23.01 11.82
CA ALA A 444 -21.47 -22.62 11.18
C ALA A 444 -20.48 -21.98 12.15
N ARG A 445 -20.95 -21.09 13.03
CA ARG A 445 -20.10 -20.41 14.01
C ARG A 445 -19.51 -21.39 15.03
N GLU A 446 -20.30 -22.35 15.49
CA GLU A 446 -19.84 -23.41 16.39
C GLU A 446 -18.79 -24.31 15.70
N THR A 447 -19.07 -24.74 14.47
CA THR A 447 -18.17 -25.59 13.68
C THR A 447 -16.85 -24.89 13.37
N VAL A 448 -16.87 -23.63 12.91
CA VAL A 448 -15.65 -22.84 12.65
C VAL A 448 -14.84 -22.66 13.93
N GLY A 449 -15.49 -22.30 15.05
CA GLY A 449 -14.80 -22.14 16.33
C GLY A 449 -14.14 -23.43 16.82
N GLN A 450 -14.78 -24.58 16.59
CA GLN A 450 -14.19 -25.89 16.88
C GLN A 450 -12.94 -26.16 16.01
N TRP A 451 -13.05 -26.02 14.69
CA TRP A 451 -11.93 -26.28 13.78
C TRP A 451 -10.73 -25.35 14.05
N GLU A 452 -11.00 -24.08 14.32
CA GLU A 452 -9.95 -23.10 14.65
C GLU A 452 -9.27 -23.44 15.98
N LYS A 453 -10.03 -23.86 16.99
CA LYS A 453 -9.49 -24.30 18.28
C LYS A 453 -8.63 -25.55 18.14
N GLU A 454 -9.08 -26.55 17.40
CA GLU A 454 -8.33 -27.79 17.13
C GLU A 454 -7.00 -27.50 16.41
N GLN A 455 -7.01 -26.53 15.50
CA GLN A 455 -5.83 -26.11 14.74
C GLN A 455 -5.00 -25.00 15.41
N LYS A 456 -5.39 -24.58 16.63
CA LYS A 456 -4.71 -23.51 17.39
C LYS A 456 -4.61 -22.20 16.61
N LEU A 457 -5.62 -21.88 15.82
CA LEU A 457 -5.74 -20.63 15.06
C LEU A 457 -6.36 -19.53 15.93
N THR A 458 -6.04 -18.28 15.60
CA THR A 458 -6.77 -17.14 16.18
C THR A 458 -8.22 -17.19 15.69
N PRO A 459 -9.22 -17.11 16.59
CA PRO A 459 -10.61 -17.20 16.18
C PRO A 459 -10.98 -16.13 15.13
N SER A 460 -11.64 -16.56 14.05
CA SER A 460 -12.16 -15.62 13.05
C SER A 460 -13.34 -14.81 13.59
N ASP A 461 -14.10 -15.37 14.53
CA ASP A 461 -15.34 -14.81 15.09
C ASP A 461 -16.35 -14.40 14.00
N PRO A 462 -16.96 -15.38 13.29
CA PRO A 462 -18.04 -15.11 12.34
C PRO A 462 -19.15 -14.29 12.98
N GLN A 463 -19.71 -13.33 12.23
CA GLN A 463 -20.71 -12.39 12.76
C GLN A 463 -22.03 -12.46 11.98
N ILE A 464 -23.12 -12.17 12.68
CA ILE A 464 -24.47 -12.08 12.10
C ILE A 464 -25.19 -10.84 12.64
N SER A 465 -25.85 -10.11 11.75
CA SER A 465 -26.82 -9.07 12.06
C SER A 465 -28.11 -9.33 11.30
N VAL A 466 -29.25 -9.19 11.97
CA VAL A 466 -30.58 -9.51 11.43
C VAL A 466 -31.55 -8.37 11.73
N GLY A 467 -31.98 -7.69 10.67
CA GLY A 467 -33.01 -6.65 10.74
C GLY A 467 -34.39 -7.20 11.12
N GLN A 468 -35.16 -6.41 11.88
CA GLN A 468 -36.48 -6.85 12.34
C GLN A 468 -37.51 -6.99 11.21
N ALA A 469 -37.44 -6.12 10.20
CA ALA A 469 -38.37 -6.16 9.08
C ALA A 469 -38.09 -7.35 8.17
N ILE A 470 -36.83 -7.63 7.85
CA ILE A 470 -36.47 -8.77 6.98
C ILE A 470 -36.80 -10.12 7.66
N ALA A 471 -36.56 -10.25 8.97
CA ALA A 471 -36.90 -11.46 9.72
C ALA A 471 -38.42 -11.73 9.75
N ARG A 472 -39.23 -10.67 9.92
CA ARG A 472 -40.71 -10.79 9.88
C ARG A 472 -41.22 -11.10 8.48
N ARG A 473 -40.59 -10.54 7.44
CA ARG A 473 -41.08 -10.64 6.07
C ARG A 473 -40.67 -11.94 5.38
N PHE A 474 -39.49 -12.46 5.71
CA PHE A 474 -38.94 -13.68 5.12
C PHE A 474 -38.57 -14.72 6.20
N PRO A 475 -39.51 -15.14 7.07
CA PRO A 475 -39.20 -15.99 8.22
C PRO A 475 -38.64 -17.35 7.84
N ALA A 476 -39.08 -17.92 6.71
CA ALA A 476 -38.58 -19.21 6.20
C ALA A 476 -37.14 -19.12 5.63
N LEU A 477 -36.70 -17.93 5.22
CA LEU A 477 -35.35 -17.67 4.70
C LEU A 477 -34.40 -17.27 5.84
N VAL A 478 -34.78 -16.23 6.59
CA VAL A 478 -33.93 -15.56 7.56
C VAL A 478 -33.93 -16.26 8.91
N GLY A 479 -35.11 -16.67 9.41
CA GLY A 479 -35.29 -17.18 10.78
C GLY A 479 -35.16 -16.10 11.86
N PRO A 480 -35.31 -16.48 13.15
CA PRO A 480 -35.13 -15.55 14.26
C PRO A 480 -33.65 -15.18 14.43
N ALA A 481 -33.39 -13.93 14.81
CA ALA A 481 -32.04 -13.49 15.14
C ALA A 481 -31.47 -14.33 16.31
N PRO A 482 -30.27 -14.93 16.17
CA PRO A 482 -29.69 -15.72 17.26
C PRO A 482 -29.33 -14.81 18.44
N ALA A 483 -29.26 -15.39 19.65
CA ALA A 483 -29.00 -14.64 20.89
C ALA A 483 -27.69 -13.82 20.86
N HIS A 484 -26.73 -14.25 20.03
CA HIS A 484 -25.43 -13.62 19.84
C HIS A 484 -25.38 -12.67 18.63
N ALA A 485 -26.50 -12.42 17.95
CA ALA A 485 -26.56 -11.46 16.85
C ALA A 485 -26.23 -10.06 17.37
N ARG A 486 -25.37 -9.36 16.63
CA ARG A 486 -24.91 -8.03 17.04
C ARG A 486 -26.08 -7.05 16.90
N ARG A 487 -26.52 -6.43 18.00
CA ARG A 487 -27.42 -5.26 17.95
C ARG A 487 -26.54 -4.04 17.70
N THR A 488 -26.80 -3.30 16.63
CA THR A 488 -26.06 -2.06 16.33
C THR A 488 -26.26 -1.06 17.47
N SER A 489 -25.20 -0.79 18.23
CA SER A 489 -25.17 0.29 19.23
C SER A 489 -24.48 1.53 18.65
N GLU A 490 -24.81 2.73 19.17
CA GLU A 490 -24.17 3.99 18.74
C GLU A 490 -22.65 4.02 18.96
N GLU A 491 -22.13 3.21 19.89
CA GLU A 491 -20.69 3.06 20.19
C GLU A 491 -19.92 2.34 19.07
N ASP A 492 -20.55 1.41 18.35
CA ASP A 492 -19.90 0.67 17.25
C ASP A 492 -19.68 1.56 16.02
N HIS A 493 -20.59 2.53 15.76
CA HIS A 493 -20.36 3.56 14.75
C HIS A 493 -19.17 4.47 15.11
N ALA A 494 -18.89 4.67 16.41
CA ALA A 494 -17.72 5.44 16.85
C ALA A 494 -16.41 4.68 16.60
N PHE A 495 -16.37 3.36 16.83
CA PHE A 495 -15.19 2.55 16.53
C PHE A 495 -14.91 2.45 15.02
N ALA A 496 -15.94 2.27 14.19
CA ALA A 496 -15.78 2.30 12.73
C ALA A 496 -15.30 3.68 12.22
N ARG A 497 -15.76 4.78 12.83
CA ARG A 497 -15.26 6.14 12.55
C ARG A 497 -13.82 6.36 13.02
N SER A 498 -13.40 5.77 14.13
CA SER A 498 -12.02 5.80 14.62
C SER A 498 -11.07 4.97 13.74
N ALA A 499 -11.48 3.76 13.34
CA ALA A 499 -10.72 2.96 12.38
C ALA A 499 -10.63 3.64 11.00
N ARG A 500 -11.64 4.43 10.60
CA ARG A 500 -11.58 5.35 9.44
C ARG A 500 -10.63 6.52 9.67
N ALA A 501 -10.48 7.05 10.87
CA ALA A 501 -9.50 8.11 11.16
C ALA A 501 -8.07 7.57 11.02
N ASP A 502 -7.80 6.40 11.60
CA ASP A 502 -6.50 5.71 11.47
C ASP A 502 -6.24 5.20 10.04
N GLY A 503 -7.30 4.83 9.31
CA GLY A 503 -7.26 4.43 7.90
C GLY A 503 -7.10 5.62 6.94
N ALA A 504 -7.77 6.74 7.20
CA ALA A 504 -7.63 7.98 6.44
C ALA A 504 -6.26 8.64 6.70
N GLU A 505 -5.72 8.56 7.92
CA GLU A 505 -4.32 8.92 8.18
C GLU A 505 -3.34 8.02 7.41
N ARG A 506 -3.68 6.75 7.16
CA ARG A 506 -2.85 5.84 6.33
C ARG A 506 -3.06 5.99 4.81
N ILE A 507 -4.22 6.47 4.37
CA ILE A 507 -4.50 6.77 2.94
C ILE A 507 -3.92 8.14 2.56
N VAL A 508 -3.82 9.08 3.50
CA VAL A 508 -3.05 10.32 3.32
C VAL A 508 -1.54 10.07 3.45
N ALA A 509 -1.11 9.01 4.16
CA ALA A 509 0.28 8.60 4.30
C ALA A 509 0.76 7.51 3.32
N GLY A 510 0.20 7.44 2.11
CA GLY A 510 0.61 6.41 1.14
C GLY A 510 0.17 6.65 -0.30
N SER A 511 0.74 7.65 -0.97
CA SER A 511 0.99 7.68 -2.43
C SER A 511 1.82 8.93 -2.78
N PRO A 512 2.96 8.84 -3.49
CA PRO A 512 3.93 7.74 -3.63
C PRO A 512 4.90 7.64 -2.43
#